data_AF-A0A7V2PEU4-F1
#
_entry.id   AF-A0A7V2PEU4-F1
#
_cell.length_a   1.000
_cell.length_b   1.000
_cell.length_c   1.000
_cell.angle_alpha   90.00
_cell.angle_beta   90.00
_cell.angle_gamma   90.00
#
_symmetry.space_group_name_H-M   'P 1'
#
loop_
_entity.id
_entity.type
_entity.pdbx_description
1 polymer ?
#
loop_
_entity_poly.entity_id
_entity_poly.type
_entity_poly.pdbx_seq_one_letter_code
_entity_poly.pdbx_strand_id
1 'polypeptide(L)'
;MNYICFDLEGPLSPQDNAYELMSLFPQGGQVFEVISRYDDLLALEGREDYEPGDTLALIIPFLVCHGISEDDIRRLAEKASVVEGAHELITGLKEWQVFCISTSYEQYARRIVQRVGIPQDNLACTRFALNQYRNMAKKEDLAKVEGMEREILSMNREDDEGIKSRLNLFFWNELPETSLGPALDEVKAMGGQRKVASLSRFATENTCALGDWIVVGDSITDFKMLQAVHEAGGLAIAFNANEYALPYATMGLASTNLGDLRVVLDAWEKGGKASVEEVVRERERAGGKGDREHFHWLCGQEDLEEVLSVHKRIRGVVRKQAAKLG
;
A
#
# COMPACT_ATOMS: atom_id res chain seq x y z
N MET A 1 3.69 -13.28 -23.61
CA MET A 1 4.38 -12.80 -22.40
C MET A 1 3.32 -12.12 -21.56
N ASN A 2 3.14 -12.53 -20.31
CA ASN A 2 2.13 -11.94 -19.43
C ASN A 2 2.79 -10.98 -18.43
N TYR A 3 2.04 -9.97 -18.00
CA TYR A 3 2.53 -8.91 -17.12
C TYR A 3 1.67 -8.84 -15.87
N ILE A 4 2.31 -8.86 -14.70
CA ILE A 4 1.63 -8.73 -13.41
C ILE A 4 2.36 -7.72 -12.53
N CYS A 5 1.61 -6.84 -11.90
CA CYS A 5 2.13 -5.87 -10.95
C CYS A 5 1.45 -6.01 -9.59
N PHE A 6 2.25 -6.12 -8.54
CA PHE A 6 1.78 -6.21 -7.16
C PHE A 6 1.99 -4.89 -6.43
N ASP A 7 1.03 -4.49 -5.60
CA ASP A 7 1.36 -3.71 -4.42
C ASP A 7 2.19 -4.56 -3.44
N LEU A 8 2.96 -3.90 -2.58
CA LEU A 8 3.80 -4.56 -1.60
C LEU A 8 3.03 -4.87 -0.30
N GLU A 9 2.31 -3.90 0.26
CA GLU A 9 1.74 -3.98 1.61
C GLU A 9 0.32 -4.53 1.52
N GLY A 10 0.08 -5.68 2.13
CA GLY A 10 -1.12 -6.47 1.90
C GLY A 10 -0.81 -7.70 1.04
N PRO A 11 -0.47 -7.55 -0.26
CA PRO A 11 -0.19 -8.71 -1.12
C PRO A 11 1.14 -9.41 -0.82
N LEU A 12 2.25 -8.68 -0.64
CA LEU A 12 3.60 -9.28 -0.50
C LEU A 12 4.12 -9.29 0.93
N SER A 13 3.77 -8.27 1.73
CA SER A 13 4.10 -8.13 3.15
C SER A 13 2.83 -7.83 3.94
N PRO A 14 2.55 -8.51 5.06
CA PRO A 14 1.35 -8.26 5.86
C PRO A 14 1.47 -7.01 6.76
N GLN A 15 2.65 -6.42 6.84
CA GLN A 15 2.93 -5.28 7.73
C GLN A 15 2.63 -3.95 7.05
N ASP A 16 2.26 -2.96 7.87
CA ASP A 16 2.28 -1.55 7.50
C ASP A 16 3.64 -0.97 7.91
N ASN A 17 4.49 -0.67 6.93
CA ASN A 17 5.86 -0.23 7.18
C ASN A 17 5.91 1.10 7.93
N ALA A 18 4.92 1.96 7.75
CA ALA A 18 4.94 3.32 8.25
C ALA A 18 4.61 3.28 9.74
N TYR A 19 3.62 2.46 10.10
CA TYR A 19 3.31 2.10 11.47
C TYR A 19 4.46 1.39 12.18
N GLU A 20 5.06 0.38 11.55
CA GLU A 20 6.16 -0.40 12.14
C GLU A 20 7.41 0.47 12.34
N LEU A 21 7.68 1.39 11.42
CA LEU A 21 8.80 2.33 11.53
C LEU A 21 8.58 3.35 12.64
N MET A 22 7.37 3.90 12.74
CA MET A 22 7.00 4.79 13.85
C MET A 22 7.01 4.06 15.19
N SER A 23 6.72 2.76 15.19
CA SER A 23 6.75 1.92 16.41
C SER A 23 8.17 1.61 16.91
N LEU A 24 9.23 2.05 16.20
CA LEU A 24 10.61 1.92 16.68
C LEU A 24 10.94 2.87 17.85
N PHE A 25 10.16 3.92 18.06
CA PHE A 25 10.34 4.85 19.17
C PHE A 25 9.11 4.89 20.10
N PRO A 26 9.29 5.29 21.39
CA PRO A 26 8.21 5.26 22.37
C PRO A 26 6.98 6.04 21.88
N GLN A 27 5.80 5.44 21.99
CA GLN A 27 4.51 6.04 21.63
C GLN A 27 4.33 6.38 20.14
N GLY A 28 5.33 6.12 19.27
CA GLY A 28 5.25 6.48 17.86
C GLY A 28 4.12 5.77 17.10
N GLY A 29 3.77 4.53 17.45
CA GLY A 29 2.58 3.86 16.89
C GLY A 29 1.27 4.59 17.21
N GLN A 30 1.15 5.21 18.39
CA GLN A 30 -0.04 6.00 18.77
C GLN A 30 -0.09 7.33 18.02
N VAL A 31 1.06 7.94 17.79
CA VAL A 31 1.20 9.14 16.95
C VAL A 31 0.82 8.82 15.50
N PHE A 32 1.29 7.69 14.99
CA PHE A 32 0.99 7.24 13.63
C PHE A 32 -0.51 7.04 13.41
N GLU A 33 -1.24 6.43 14.34
CA GLU A 33 -2.69 6.22 14.21
C GLU A 33 -3.45 7.53 13.97
N VAL A 34 -3.04 8.63 14.62
CA VAL A 34 -3.66 9.96 14.42
C VAL A 34 -3.23 10.57 13.07
N ILE A 35 -1.96 10.44 12.69
CA ILE A 35 -1.46 10.94 11.39
C ILE A 35 -2.12 10.18 10.22
N SER A 36 -2.26 8.86 10.34
CA SER A 36 -2.93 8.00 9.36
C SER A 36 -4.42 8.37 9.22
N ARG A 37 -5.12 8.63 10.33
CA ARG A 37 -6.50 9.15 10.26
C ARG A 37 -6.57 10.48 9.52
N TYR A 38 -5.60 11.37 9.76
CA TYR A 38 -5.52 12.65 9.07
C TYR A 38 -5.22 12.51 7.57
N ASP A 39 -4.37 11.57 7.16
CA ASP A 39 -4.13 11.24 5.73
C ASP A 39 -5.42 10.80 5.03
N ASP A 40 -6.22 9.93 5.67
CA ASP A 40 -7.51 9.50 5.14
C ASP A 40 -8.46 10.69 4.92
N LEU A 41 -8.54 11.61 5.89
CA LEU A 41 -9.36 12.83 5.78
C LEU A 41 -8.91 13.71 4.61
N LEU A 42 -7.60 13.91 4.45
CA LEU A 42 -7.04 14.69 3.32
C LEU A 42 -7.32 14.04 1.97
N ALA A 43 -7.18 12.72 1.88
CA ALA A 43 -7.43 11.95 0.67
C ALA A 43 -8.92 12.01 0.25
N LEU A 44 -9.84 11.87 1.22
CA LEU A 44 -11.28 11.92 0.96
C LEU A 44 -11.77 13.31 0.53
N GLU A 45 -11.09 14.37 0.97
CA GLU A 45 -11.38 15.74 0.55
C GLU A 45 -10.86 16.10 -0.84
N GLY A 46 -10.02 15.23 -1.43
CA GLY A 46 -9.45 15.46 -2.75
C GLY A 46 -8.57 16.71 -2.80
N ARG A 47 -7.78 16.96 -1.75
CA ARG A 47 -6.85 18.09 -1.71
C ARG A 47 -5.93 18.06 -2.93
N GLU A 48 -5.80 19.21 -3.59
CA GLU A 48 -4.92 19.37 -4.76
C GLU A 48 -3.48 18.96 -4.40
N ASP A 49 -2.85 18.19 -5.29
CA ASP A 49 -1.50 17.62 -5.15
C ASP A 49 -1.27 16.64 -3.99
N TYR A 50 -2.34 16.21 -3.30
CA TYR A 50 -2.27 15.18 -2.25
C TYR A 50 -2.77 13.82 -2.78
N GLU A 51 -1.97 12.77 -2.59
CA GLU A 51 -2.38 11.41 -2.95
C GLU A 51 -2.44 10.50 -1.71
N PRO A 52 -3.37 9.52 -1.65
CA PRO A 52 -3.41 8.55 -0.58
C PRO A 52 -2.05 7.86 -0.41
N GLY A 53 -1.57 7.76 0.84
CA GLY A 53 -0.24 7.24 1.15
C GLY A 53 0.85 8.32 1.31
N ASP A 54 0.54 9.59 1.06
CA ASP A 54 1.41 10.73 1.42
C ASP A 54 1.60 10.86 2.95
N THR A 55 0.90 10.03 3.78
CA THR A 55 1.29 9.71 5.18
C THR A 55 2.80 9.55 5.35
N LEU A 56 3.49 8.88 4.41
CA LEU A 56 4.94 8.68 4.50
C LEU A 56 5.73 9.99 4.47
N ALA A 57 5.22 11.06 3.85
CA ALA A 57 5.83 12.37 3.96
C ALA A 57 5.55 13.00 5.33
N LEU A 58 4.32 12.84 5.84
CA LEU A 58 3.86 13.40 7.12
C LEU A 58 4.63 12.85 8.34
N ILE A 59 5.12 11.62 8.28
CA ILE A 59 5.85 11.03 9.42
C ILE A 59 7.32 11.41 9.48
N ILE A 60 7.91 11.94 8.39
CA ILE A 60 9.34 12.25 8.30
C ILE A 60 9.84 13.13 9.46
N PRO A 61 9.15 14.21 9.86
CA PRO A 61 9.63 15.05 10.95
C PRO A 61 9.83 14.27 12.26
N PHE A 62 8.92 13.33 12.55
CA PHE A 62 8.97 12.48 13.74
C PHE A 62 10.11 11.46 13.64
N LEU A 63 10.29 10.84 12.46
CA LEU A 63 11.41 9.94 12.22
C LEU A 63 12.76 10.63 12.44
N VAL A 64 12.90 11.85 11.92
CA VAL A 64 14.12 12.66 12.09
C VAL A 64 14.31 13.05 13.56
N CYS A 65 13.24 13.47 14.24
CA CYS A 65 13.26 13.84 15.65
C CYS A 65 13.74 12.70 16.56
N HIS A 66 13.29 11.47 16.30
CA HIS A 66 13.71 10.28 17.04
C HIS A 66 14.99 9.63 16.51
N GLY A 67 15.67 10.28 15.56
CA GLY A 67 16.96 9.83 15.06
C GLY A 67 16.91 8.52 14.26
N ILE A 68 15.73 8.15 13.73
CA ILE A 68 15.57 7.00 12.83
C ILE A 68 16.48 7.20 11.60
N SER A 69 17.19 6.16 11.22
CA SER A 69 18.13 6.18 10.09
C SER A 69 17.64 5.32 8.93
N GLU A 70 18.25 5.50 7.75
CA GLU A 70 18.01 4.59 6.63
C GLU A 70 18.43 3.14 6.93
N ASP A 71 19.40 2.94 7.82
CA ASP A 71 19.79 1.61 8.29
C ASP A 71 18.68 0.96 9.14
N ASP A 72 17.93 1.75 9.91
CA ASP A 72 16.78 1.26 10.67
C ASP A 72 15.67 0.76 9.74
N ILE A 73 15.39 1.50 8.66
CA ILE A 73 14.42 1.09 7.63
C ILE A 73 14.85 -0.24 6.98
N ARG A 74 16.14 -0.39 6.65
CA ARG A 74 16.68 -1.65 6.11
C ARG A 74 16.55 -2.81 7.11
N ARG A 75 16.93 -2.60 8.37
CA ARG A 75 16.81 -3.60 9.44
C ARG A 75 15.35 -4.01 9.69
N LEU A 76 14.42 -3.06 9.57
CA LEU A 76 12.99 -3.32 9.68
C LEU A 76 12.53 -4.27 8.57
N ALA A 77 12.91 -3.98 7.32
CA ALA A 77 12.57 -4.79 6.15
C ALA A 77 13.21 -6.19 6.17
N GLU A 78 14.39 -6.35 6.79
CA GLU A 78 15.02 -7.65 7.00
C GLU A 78 14.22 -8.55 7.94
N LYS A 79 13.58 -7.96 8.96
CA LYS A 79 12.79 -8.69 9.95
C LYS A 79 11.34 -8.88 9.53
N ALA A 80 10.87 -8.11 8.55
CA ALA A 80 9.51 -8.17 8.07
C ALA A 80 9.11 -9.57 7.60
N SER A 81 7.87 -9.98 7.82
CA SER A 81 7.36 -11.21 7.20
C SER A 81 6.99 -10.97 5.73
N VAL A 82 6.95 -12.04 4.95
CA VAL A 82 6.31 -12.04 3.63
C VAL A 82 5.03 -12.85 3.74
N VAL A 83 4.03 -12.50 2.93
CA VAL A 83 2.78 -13.26 2.88
C VAL A 83 3.05 -14.69 2.44
N GLU A 84 2.36 -15.66 3.05
CA GLU A 84 2.55 -17.07 2.73
C GLU A 84 2.28 -17.33 1.25
N GLY A 85 3.13 -18.13 0.60
CA GLY A 85 3.00 -18.44 -0.82
C GLY A 85 3.45 -17.33 -1.78
N ALA A 86 3.82 -16.14 -1.31
CA ALA A 86 4.23 -15.05 -2.17
C ALA A 86 5.52 -15.36 -2.95
N HIS A 87 6.53 -15.91 -2.25
CA HIS A 87 7.79 -16.30 -2.88
C HIS A 87 7.58 -17.44 -3.89
N GLU A 88 6.82 -18.47 -3.52
CA GLU A 88 6.53 -19.63 -4.36
C GLU A 88 5.72 -19.25 -5.61
N LEU A 89 4.73 -18.36 -5.46
CA LEU A 89 3.96 -17.84 -6.58
C LEU A 89 4.88 -17.09 -7.55
N ILE A 90 5.58 -16.07 -7.07
CA ILE A 90 6.38 -15.18 -7.91
C ILE A 90 7.50 -15.94 -8.62
N THR A 91 8.25 -16.78 -7.91
CA THR A 91 9.31 -17.59 -8.52
C THR A 91 8.78 -18.66 -9.48
N GLY A 92 7.50 -19.04 -9.34
CA GLY A 92 6.79 -19.93 -10.24
C GLY A 92 6.38 -19.29 -11.58
N LEU A 93 6.33 -17.97 -11.67
CA LEU A 93 5.89 -17.20 -12.85
C LEU A 93 7.05 -16.97 -13.85
N LYS A 94 7.71 -18.05 -14.30
CA LYS A 94 8.95 -17.98 -15.11
C LYS A 94 8.79 -17.28 -16.46
N GLU A 95 7.63 -17.38 -17.08
CA GLU A 95 7.31 -16.79 -18.40
C GLU A 95 6.54 -15.46 -18.28
N TRP A 96 6.60 -14.83 -17.10
CA TRP A 96 5.95 -13.56 -16.80
C TRP A 96 6.97 -12.47 -16.51
N GLN A 97 6.57 -11.23 -16.77
CA GLN A 97 7.22 -10.07 -16.20
C GLN A 97 6.47 -9.65 -14.93
N VAL A 98 7.14 -9.76 -13.78
CA VAL A 98 6.59 -9.44 -12.47
C VAL A 98 7.12 -8.09 -12.01
N PHE A 99 6.23 -7.19 -11.61
CA PHE A 99 6.52 -5.84 -11.15
C PHE A 99 5.98 -5.60 -9.75
N CYS A 100 6.52 -4.58 -9.09
CA CYS A 100 6.00 -4.08 -7.83
C CYS A 100 5.93 -2.55 -7.87
N ILE A 101 4.81 -1.99 -7.43
CA ILE A 101 4.64 -0.55 -7.21
C ILE A 101 4.16 -0.37 -5.77
N SER A 102 4.92 0.34 -4.95
CA SER A 102 4.61 0.46 -3.52
C SER A 102 4.82 1.87 -3.00
N THR A 103 3.91 2.32 -2.13
CA THR A 103 4.12 3.53 -1.31
C THR A 103 5.37 3.45 -0.45
N SER A 104 5.81 2.25 -0.05
CA SER A 104 6.99 2.02 0.80
C SER A 104 8.24 2.81 0.39
N TYR A 105 9.04 3.23 1.37
CA TYR A 105 10.37 3.79 1.10
C TYR A 105 11.27 2.78 0.40
N GLU A 106 12.13 3.26 -0.50
CA GLU A 106 12.96 2.42 -1.35
C GLU A 106 13.88 1.46 -0.58
N GLN A 107 14.35 1.85 0.61
CA GLN A 107 15.17 1.00 1.48
C GLN A 107 14.40 -0.25 1.94
N TYR A 108 13.11 -0.08 2.26
CA TYR A 108 12.23 -1.16 2.67
C TYR A 108 11.80 -1.99 1.47
N ALA A 109 11.27 -1.32 0.44
CA ALA A 109 10.70 -1.95 -0.74
C ALA A 109 11.71 -2.87 -1.45
N ARG A 110 12.94 -2.37 -1.68
CA ARG A 110 14.02 -3.15 -2.34
C ARG A 110 14.32 -4.46 -1.61
N ARG A 111 14.23 -4.47 -0.27
CA ARG A 111 14.53 -5.66 0.52
C ARG A 111 13.42 -6.70 0.42
N ILE A 112 12.16 -6.28 0.42
CA ILE A 112 11.02 -7.19 0.28
C ILE A 112 10.97 -7.79 -1.12
N VAL A 113 11.07 -6.98 -2.18
CA VAL A 113 11.05 -7.48 -3.57
C VAL A 113 12.16 -8.50 -3.84
N GLN A 114 13.36 -8.27 -3.28
CA GLN A 114 14.47 -9.21 -3.36
C GLN A 114 14.12 -10.57 -2.75
N ARG A 115 13.41 -10.59 -1.61
CA ARG A 115 13.06 -11.82 -0.90
C ARG A 115 11.97 -12.62 -1.61
N VAL A 116 11.04 -11.95 -2.28
CA VAL A 116 9.99 -12.64 -3.06
C VAL A 116 10.41 -12.97 -4.50
N GLY A 117 11.55 -12.45 -4.97
CA GLY A 117 12.12 -12.79 -6.28
C GLY A 117 11.76 -11.84 -7.41
N ILE A 118 11.33 -10.61 -7.12
CA ILE A 118 11.05 -9.57 -8.12
C ILE A 118 12.35 -8.79 -8.42
N PRO A 119 12.72 -8.61 -9.70
CA PRO A 119 13.89 -7.80 -10.08
C PRO A 119 13.79 -6.35 -9.60
N GLN A 120 14.91 -5.74 -9.18
CA GLN A 120 14.91 -4.35 -8.70
C GLN A 120 14.52 -3.34 -9.78
N ASP A 121 14.82 -3.61 -11.04
CA ASP A 121 14.44 -2.75 -12.17
C ASP A 121 12.92 -2.72 -12.39
N ASN A 122 12.20 -3.73 -11.87
CA ASN A 122 10.75 -3.84 -11.93
C ASN A 122 10.05 -3.27 -10.67
N LEU A 123 10.76 -2.50 -9.84
CA LEU A 123 10.22 -1.84 -8.66
C LEU A 123 10.07 -0.33 -8.89
N ALA A 124 8.86 0.20 -8.66
CA ALA A 124 8.61 1.62 -8.43
C ALA A 124 8.21 1.84 -6.96
N CYS A 125 8.84 2.80 -6.29
CA CYS A 125 8.59 3.07 -4.88
C CYS A 125 8.93 4.51 -4.50
N THR A 126 8.65 4.88 -3.25
CA THR A 126 8.97 6.22 -2.73
C THR A 126 10.47 6.37 -2.53
N ARG A 127 11.07 7.33 -3.25
CA ARG A 127 12.47 7.72 -3.06
C ARG A 127 12.60 8.47 -1.74
N PHE A 128 13.62 8.14 -0.94
CA PHE A 128 13.71 8.71 0.39
C PHE A 128 15.15 8.88 0.89
N ALA A 129 15.64 10.11 0.84
CA ALA A 129 16.97 10.48 1.33
C ALA A 129 16.94 10.92 2.81
N LEU A 130 16.44 10.07 3.72
CA LEU A 130 16.24 10.42 5.15
C LEU A 130 17.50 11.00 5.80
N ASN A 131 18.68 10.48 5.48
CA ASN A 131 19.92 10.97 6.07
C ASN A 131 20.22 12.44 5.70
N GLN A 132 19.74 12.92 4.56
CA GLN A 132 19.83 14.33 4.19
C GLN A 132 19.03 15.20 5.16
N TYR A 133 17.77 14.86 5.43
CA TYR A 133 16.92 15.61 6.36
C TYR A 133 17.45 15.58 7.79
N ARG A 134 17.99 14.44 8.24
CA ARG A 134 18.66 14.33 9.55
C ARG A 134 19.83 15.29 9.69
N ASN A 135 20.63 15.44 8.64
CA ASN A 135 21.78 16.34 8.64
C ASN A 135 21.38 17.82 8.60
N MET A 136 20.19 18.13 8.06
CA MET A 136 19.66 19.50 7.98
C MET A 136 18.93 19.94 9.25
N ALA A 137 18.43 18.99 10.04
CA ALA A 137 17.59 19.25 11.19
C ALA A 137 18.28 20.10 12.27
N LYS A 138 17.63 21.20 12.66
CA LYS A 138 18.08 22.07 13.76
C LYS A 138 17.39 21.69 15.07
N LYS A 139 18.10 21.84 16.19
CA LYS A 139 17.58 21.53 17.53
C LYS A 139 16.26 22.25 17.86
N GLU A 140 16.14 23.52 17.44
CA GLU A 140 14.92 24.32 17.66
C GLU A 140 13.72 23.79 16.86
N ASP A 141 13.96 23.28 15.65
CA ASP A 141 12.93 22.68 14.81
C ASP A 141 12.46 21.35 15.38
N LEU A 142 13.39 20.54 15.89
CA LEU A 142 13.05 19.29 16.59
C LEU A 142 12.17 19.54 17.82
N ALA A 143 12.42 20.61 18.56
CA ALA A 143 11.59 20.97 19.72
C ALA A 143 10.13 21.29 19.32
N LYS A 144 9.89 21.81 18.11
CA LYS A 144 8.52 21.99 17.58
C LYS A 144 7.86 20.65 17.28
N VAL A 145 8.59 19.71 16.69
CA VAL A 145 8.10 18.34 16.42
C VAL A 145 7.78 17.61 17.72
N GLU A 146 8.64 17.69 18.73
CA GLU A 146 8.38 17.12 20.06
C GLU A 146 7.15 17.75 20.73
N GLY A 147 6.93 19.06 20.50
CA GLY A 147 5.71 19.76 20.93
C GLY A 147 4.47 19.18 20.30
N MET A 148 4.47 19.07 18.98
CA MET A 148 3.37 18.47 18.21
C MET A 148 3.11 17.01 18.60
N GLU A 149 4.15 16.22 18.82
CA GLU A 149 4.00 14.83 19.28
C GLU A 149 3.20 14.76 20.59
N ARG A 150 3.52 15.60 21.58
CA ARG A 150 2.77 15.68 22.84
C ARG A 150 1.33 16.12 22.64
N GLU A 151 1.09 17.06 21.72
CA GLU A 151 -0.27 17.50 21.38
C GLU A 151 -1.07 16.34 20.79
N ILE A 152 -0.53 15.64 19.77
CA ILE A 152 -1.15 14.47 19.13
C ILE A 152 -1.54 13.41 20.18
N LEU A 153 -0.64 13.11 21.11
CA LEU A 153 -0.88 12.13 22.17
C LEU A 153 -1.99 12.53 23.14
N SER A 154 -2.30 13.82 23.22
CA SER A 154 -3.38 14.37 24.05
C SER A 154 -4.70 14.61 23.30
N MET A 155 -4.73 14.43 21.98
CA MET A 155 -5.91 14.68 21.15
C MET A 155 -7.01 13.64 21.41
N ASN A 156 -8.26 14.08 21.30
CA ASN A 156 -9.39 13.17 21.19
C ASN A 156 -9.38 12.54 19.79
N ARG A 157 -9.22 11.21 19.74
CA ARG A 157 -9.11 10.45 18.49
C ARG A 157 -10.42 10.39 17.69
N GLU A 158 -11.53 10.70 18.34
CA GLU A 158 -12.86 10.74 17.72
C GLU A 158 -13.22 12.14 17.16
N ASP A 159 -12.34 13.14 17.37
CA ASP A 159 -12.55 14.52 16.92
C ASP A 159 -11.80 14.77 15.60
N ASP A 160 -12.36 14.27 14.49
CA ASP A 160 -11.79 14.43 13.15
C ASP A 160 -11.55 15.90 12.78
N GLU A 161 -12.48 16.80 13.14
CA GLU A 161 -12.35 18.24 12.87
C GLU A 161 -11.21 18.87 13.67
N GLY A 162 -11.08 18.51 14.95
CA GLY A 162 -9.99 18.95 15.81
C GLY A 162 -8.62 18.47 15.33
N ILE A 163 -8.51 17.17 15.01
CA ILE A 163 -7.30 16.55 14.44
C ILE A 163 -6.92 17.28 13.15
N LYS A 164 -7.86 17.40 12.23
CA LYS A 164 -7.64 18.02 10.93
C LYS A 164 -7.21 19.48 11.06
N SER A 165 -7.92 20.27 11.86
CA SER A 165 -7.60 21.69 12.07
C SER A 165 -6.19 21.87 12.60
N ARG A 166 -5.81 21.11 13.64
CA ARG A 166 -4.49 21.26 14.27
C ARG A 166 -3.35 20.73 13.41
N LEU A 167 -3.53 19.58 12.77
CA LEU A 167 -2.52 19.00 11.89
C LEU A 167 -2.37 19.79 10.59
N ASN A 168 -3.44 20.41 10.08
CA ASN A 168 -3.31 21.36 8.98
C ASN A 168 -2.43 22.55 9.35
N LEU A 169 -2.65 23.15 10.53
CA LEU A 169 -1.81 24.23 11.02
C LEU A 169 -0.35 23.79 11.15
N PHE A 170 -0.10 22.60 11.69
CA PHE A 170 1.26 22.09 11.84
C PHE A 170 1.94 21.85 10.49
N PHE A 171 1.38 20.97 9.65
CA PHE A 171 2.03 20.51 8.43
C PHE A 171 2.12 21.59 7.35
N TRP A 172 1.14 22.49 7.26
CA TRP A 172 1.07 23.45 6.15
C TRP A 172 1.45 24.88 6.52
N ASN A 173 1.58 25.20 7.82
CA ASN A 173 1.96 26.55 8.25
C ASN A 173 3.20 26.53 9.17
N GLU A 174 3.28 25.65 10.16
CA GLU A 174 4.37 25.67 11.16
C GLU A 174 5.63 24.91 10.69
N LEU A 175 5.46 23.73 10.10
CA LEU A 175 6.54 22.87 9.63
C LEU A 175 7.28 23.46 8.40
N PRO A 176 6.63 24.11 7.42
CA PRO A 176 7.32 24.76 6.30
C PRO A 176 8.33 25.82 6.73
N GLU A 177 8.11 26.45 7.89
CA GLU A 177 9.02 27.44 8.49
C GLU A 177 10.22 26.80 9.24
N THR A 178 10.41 25.49 9.12
CA THR A 178 11.51 24.73 9.75
C THR A 178 12.47 24.17 8.70
N SER A 179 13.63 23.70 9.16
CA SER A 179 14.57 22.92 8.31
C SER A 179 13.98 21.62 7.75
N LEU A 180 12.84 21.15 8.27
CA LEU A 180 12.16 19.92 7.84
C LEU A 180 10.98 20.18 6.89
N GLY A 181 10.61 21.44 6.68
CA GLY A 181 9.58 21.84 5.72
C GLY A 181 9.73 21.22 4.33
N PRO A 182 10.94 21.24 3.73
CA PRO A 182 11.16 20.67 2.40
C PRO A 182 10.80 19.18 2.27
N ALA A 183 10.79 18.41 3.36
CA ALA A 183 10.47 16.99 3.30
C ALA A 183 9.04 16.72 2.81
N LEU A 184 8.07 17.59 3.12
CA LEU A 184 6.69 17.45 2.64
C LEU A 184 6.54 17.70 1.13
N ASP A 185 7.38 18.58 0.60
CA ASP A 185 7.34 18.95 -0.82
C ASP A 185 8.16 17.98 -1.67
N GLU A 186 9.32 17.53 -1.17
CA GLU A 186 10.27 16.71 -1.91
C GLU A 186 9.93 15.21 -1.87
N VAL A 187 9.38 14.70 -0.76
CA VAL A 187 9.05 13.28 -0.63
C VAL A 187 7.61 13.06 -1.07
N LYS A 188 7.44 12.55 -2.29
CA LYS A 188 6.13 12.19 -2.85
C LYS A 188 5.93 10.69 -2.77
N ALA A 189 4.95 10.24 -1.98
CA ALA A 189 4.71 8.82 -1.82
C ALA A 189 4.17 8.21 -3.12
N MET A 190 4.58 6.99 -3.45
CA MET A 190 4.14 6.29 -4.66
C MET A 190 2.73 5.67 -4.49
N GLY A 191 1.74 6.50 -4.18
CA GLY A 191 0.34 6.12 -4.00
C GLY A 191 -0.58 6.69 -5.09
N GLY A 192 -1.81 6.16 -5.17
CA GLY A 192 -2.89 6.71 -6.00
C GLY A 192 -2.48 6.90 -7.47
N GLN A 193 -2.57 8.15 -7.97
CA GLN A 193 -2.28 8.46 -9.36
C GLN A 193 -0.82 8.15 -9.74
N ARG A 194 0.11 8.23 -8.78
CA ARG A 194 1.53 7.93 -9.01
C ARG A 194 1.75 6.43 -9.26
N LYS A 195 0.89 5.55 -8.72
CA LYS A 195 0.88 4.12 -9.09
C LYS A 195 0.42 3.92 -10.53
N VAL A 196 -0.65 4.59 -10.96
CA VAL A 196 -1.14 4.54 -12.36
C VAL A 196 -0.07 5.01 -13.34
N ALA A 197 0.61 6.12 -13.02
CA ALA A 197 1.68 6.66 -13.84
C ALA A 197 2.87 5.69 -13.96
N SER A 198 3.26 5.05 -12.85
CA SER A 198 4.32 4.04 -12.83
C SER A 198 3.95 2.79 -13.64
N LEU A 199 2.70 2.31 -13.51
CA LEU A 199 2.20 1.20 -14.31
C LEU A 199 2.19 1.54 -15.80
N SER A 200 1.72 2.73 -16.17
CA SER A 200 1.71 3.22 -17.55
C SER A 200 3.11 3.32 -18.14
N ARG A 201 4.10 3.73 -17.32
CA ARG A 201 5.51 3.74 -17.71
C ARG A 201 6.01 2.32 -17.98
N PHE A 202 5.79 1.37 -17.06
CA PHE A 202 6.17 -0.02 -17.28
C PHE A 202 5.49 -0.64 -18.51
N ALA A 203 4.21 -0.36 -18.73
CA ALA A 203 3.46 -0.77 -19.90
C ALA A 203 4.07 -0.23 -21.21
N THR A 204 4.44 1.05 -21.22
CA THR A 204 5.09 1.70 -22.37
C THR A 204 6.48 1.11 -22.64
N GLU A 205 7.30 0.96 -21.60
CA GLU A 205 8.65 0.36 -21.68
C GLU A 205 8.61 -1.08 -22.24
N ASN A 206 7.51 -1.81 -21.97
CA ASN A 206 7.30 -3.17 -22.45
C ASN A 206 6.43 -3.27 -23.72
N THR A 207 6.06 -2.14 -24.33
CA THR A 207 5.20 -2.08 -25.53
C THR A 207 3.91 -2.92 -25.38
N CYS A 208 3.27 -2.80 -24.22
CA CYS A 208 2.12 -3.61 -23.82
C CYS A 208 0.94 -2.71 -23.40
N ALA A 209 -0.28 -3.03 -23.81
CA ALA A 209 -1.46 -2.25 -23.44
C ALA A 209 -1.95 -2.63 -22.04
N LEU A 210 -2.50 -1.69 -21.27
CA LEU A 210 -3.01 -1.95 -19.91
C LEU A 210 -4.08 -3.06 -19.86
N GLY A 211 -4.81 -3.29 -20.96
CA GLY A 211 -5.76 -4.39 -21.09
C GLY A 211 -5.14 -5.80 -21.02
N ASP A 212 -3.82 -5.89 -21.19
CA ASP A 212 -3.05 -7.15 -21.12
C ASP A 212 -2.32 -7.30 -19.76
N TRP A 213 -2.55 -6.38 -18.82
CA TRP A 213 -1.94 -6.41 -17.49
C TRP A 213 -2.85 -7.03 -16.43
N ILE A 214 -2.20 -7.68 -15.47
CA ILE A 214 -2.80 -8.07 -14.20
C ILE A 214 -2.24 -7.16 -13.11
N VAL A 215 -3.10 -6.67 -12.22
CA VAL A 215 -2.68 -5.89 -11.04
C VAL A 215 -3.27 -6.47 -9.77
N VAL A 216 -2.50 -6.46 -8.69
CA VAL A 216 -2.91 -6.95 -7.37
C VAL A 216 -2.72 -5.84 -6.36
N GLY A 217 -3.79 -5.43 -5.68
CA GLY A 217 -3.79 -4.38 -4.66
C GLY A 217 -4.79 -4.67 -3.55
N ASP A 218 -4.79 -3.87 -2.49
CA ASP A 218 -5.59 -4.14 -1.29
C ASP A 218 -6.23 -2.92 -0.63
N SER A 219 -5.80 -1.70 -0.97
CA SER A 219 -6.13 -0.50 -0.19
C SER A 219 -6.43 0.74 -1.05
N ILE A 220 -6.73 1.86 -0.37
CA ILE A 220 -6.96 3.16 -1.01
C ILE A 220 -5.78 3.62 -1.88
N THR A 221 -4.56 3.17 -1.60
CA THR A 221 -3.40 3.57 -2.42
C THR A 221 -3.43 2.92 -3.82
N ASP A 222 -4.22 1.86 -4.01
CA ASP A 222 -4.29 1.04 -5.22
C ASP A 222 -5.52 1.31 -6.08
N PHE A 223 -6.58 1.92 -5.55
CA PHE A 223 -7.89 1.91 -6.21
C PHE A 223 -7.84 2.48 -7.63
N LYS A 224 -7.08 3.57 -7.86
CA LYS A 224 -6.91 4.17 -9.20
C LYS A 224 -6.18 3.22 -10.16
N MET A 225 -5.22 2.44 -9.67
CA MET A 225 -4.49 1.44 -10.46
C MET A 225 -5.38 0.24 -10.80
N LEU A 226 -6.15 -0.27 -9.82
CA LEU A 226 -7.13 -1.33 -10.03
C LEU A 226 -8.17 -0.90 -11.06
N GLN A 227 -8.74 0.30 -10.89
CA GLN A 227 -9.72 0.87 -11.80
C GLN A 227 -9.18 1.01 -13.22
N ALA A 228 -7.99 1.60 -13.39
CA ALA A 228 -7.40 1.82 -14.71
C ALA A 228 -7.19 0.52 -15.50
N VAL A 229 -6.76 -0.56 -14.83
CA VAL A 229 -6.60 -1.87 -15.48
C VAL A 229 -7.94 -2.54 -15.76
N HIS A 230 -8.88 -2.45 -14.81
CA HIS A 230 -10.24 -2.97 -14.98
C HIS A 230 -10.93 -2.36 -16.21
N GLU A 231 -10.93 -1.03 -16.31
CA GLU A 231 -11.53 -0.26 -17.41
C GLU A 231 -10.82 -0.50 -18.75
N ALA A 232 -9.50 -0.71 -18.74
CA ALA A 232 -8.73 -1.08 -19.93
C ALA A 232 -8.99 -2.51 -20.42
N GLY A 233 -9.75 -3.33 -19.68
CA GLY A 233 -10.07 -4.71 -20.03
C GLY A 233 -9.11 -5.76 -19.45
N GLY A 234 -8.13 -5.35 -18.65
CA GLY A 234 -7.20 -6.24 -17.95
C GLY A 234 -7.83 -6.92 -16.74
N LEU A 235 -6.98 -7.48 -15.88
CA LEU A 235 -7.42 -8.18 -14.67
C LEU A 235 -6.96 -7.43 -13.41
N ALA A 236 -7.89 -6.74 -12.77
CA ALA A 236 -7.66 -6.13 -11.46
C ALA A 236 -8.08 -7.08 -10.33
N ILE A 237 -7.15 -7.39 -9.43
CA ILE A 237 -7.33 -8.34 -8.34
C ILE A 237 -7.23 -7.61 -6.99
N ALA A 238 -8.31 -7.67 -6.21
CA ALA A 238 -8.34 -7.21 -4.83
C ALA A 238 -7.93 -8.36 -3.89
N PHE A 239 -6.77 -8.27 -3.24
CA PHE A 239 -6.28 -9.30 -2.31
C PHE A 239 -6.46 -8.88 -0.86
N ASN A 240 -7.30 -9.57 -0.08
CA ASN A 240 -7.64 -9.19 1.30
C ASN A 240 -8.00 -7.69 1.46
N ALA A 241 -8.66 -7.16 0.43
CA ALA A 241 -8.87 -5.73 0.27
C ALA A 241 -9.84 -5.10 1.28
N ASN A 242 -9.69 -3.79 1.49
CA ASN A 242 -10.66 -2.97 2.21
C ASN A 242 -11.73 -2.37 1.26
N GLU A 243 -12.62 -1.55 1.81
CA GLU A 243 -13.73 -0.89 1.11
C GLU A 243 -13.29 0.05 0.01
N TYR A 244 -12.04 0.55 0.05
CA TYR A 244 -11.53 1.51 -0.92
C TYR A 244 -11.01 0.84 -2.19
N ALA A 245 -10.50 -0.39 -2.10
CA ALA A 245 -9.97 -1.13 -3.24
C ALA A 245 -10.98 -2.09 -3.88
N LEU A 246 -11.78 -2.79 -3.06
CA LEU A 246 -12.65 -3.87 -3.52
C LEU A 246 -13.60 -3.45 -4.67
N PRO A 247 -14.27 -2.27 -4.64
CA PRO A 247 -15.22 -1.89 -5.69
C PRO A 247 -14.60 -1.67 -7.08
N TYR A 248 -13.28 -1.46 -7.16
CA TYR A 248 -12.57 -1.15 -8.40
C TYR A 248 -11.87 -2.35 -9.02
N ALA A 249 -11.97 -3.52 -8.38
CA ALA A 249 -11.36 -4.74 -8.86
C ALA A 249 -12.30 -5.54 -9.77
N THR A 250 -11.71 -6.35 -10.64
CA THR A 250 -12.44 -7.32 -11.48
C THR A 250 -12.84 -8.54 -10.67
N MET A 251 -11.96 -8.98 -9.77
CA MET A 251 -12.18 -10.09 -8.86
C MET A 251 -11.53 -9.84 -7.49
N GLY A 252 -12.04 -10.51 -6.48
CA GLY A 252 -11.46 -10.56 -5.13
C GLY A 252 -10.88 -11.94 -4.82
N LEU A 253 -9.78 -11.94 -4.08
CA LEU A 253 -9.30 -13.11 -3.34
C LEU A 253 -9.12 -12.73 -1.88
N ALA A 254 -9.86 -13.37 -0.98
CA ALA A 254 -9.57 -13.34 0.44
C ALA A 254 -8.89 -14.67 0.84
N SER A 255 -7.60 -14.59 1.17
CA SER A 255 -6.80 -15.76 1.56
C SER A 255 -5.60 -15.38 2.43
N THR A 256 -5.22 -16.25 3.36
CA THR A 256 -3.95 -16.14 4.09
C THR A 256 -2.72 -16.51 3.26
N ASN A 257 -2.91 -17.03 2.04
CA ASN A 257 -1.83 -17.49 1.16
C ASN A 257 -1.99 -16.90 -0.25
N LEU A 258 -1.01 -16.11 -0.70
CA LEU A 258 -1.02 -15.46 -2.01
C LEU A 258 -0.96 -16.48 -3.16
N GLY A 259 -0.35 -17.64 -2.92
CA GLY A 259 -0.23 -18.74 -3.88
C GLY A 259 -1.57 -19.28 -4.39
N ASP A 260 -2.68 -19.01 -3.69
CA ASP A 260 -4.02 -19.36 -4.17
C ASP A 260 -4.37 -18.63 -5.48
N LEU A 261 -3.74 -17.49 -5.79
CA LEU A 261 -3.88 -16.82 -7.09
C LEU A 261 -3.43 -17.68 -8.26
N ARG A 262 -2.63 -18.74 -8.04
CA ARG A 262 -2.10 -19.56 -9.13
C ARG A 262 -3.18 -20.09 -10.07
N VAL A 263 -4.32 -20.49 -9.53
CA VAL A 263 -5.45 -21.01 -10.32
C VAL A 263 -6.01 -19.97 -11.30
N VAL A 264 -6.02 -18.70 -10.89
CA VAL A 264 -6.48 -17.57 -11.70
C VAL A 264 -5.44 -17.21 -12.76
N LEU A 265 -4.16 -17.18 -12.37
CA LEU A 265 -3.08 -16.86 -13.30
C LEU A 265 -2.99 -17.93 -14.41
N ASP A 266 -3.08 -19.21 -14.07
CA ASP A 266 -3.11 -20.30 -15.05
C ASP A 266 -4.34 -20.22 -15.99
N ALA A 267 -5.48 -19.71 -15.50
CA ALA A 267 -6.68 -19.50 -16.32
C ALA A 267 -6.49 -18.32 -17.30
N TRP A 268 -5.87 -17.23 -16.82
CA TRP A 268 -5.52 -16.08 -17.66
C TRP A 268 -4.59 -16.49 -18.81
N GLU A 269 -3.57 -17.30 -18.56
CA GLU A 269 -2.67 -17.78 -19.63
C GLU A 269 -3.38 -18.56 -20.73
N LYS A 270 -4.43 -19.31 -20.37
CA LYS A 270 -5.13 -20.22 -21.29
C LYS A 270 -6.16 -19.54 -22.15
N GLY A 271 -6.87 -18.53 -21.62
CA GLY A 271 -7.99 -17.91 -22.32
C GLY A 271 -8.36 -16.53 -21.82
N GLY A 272 -7.44 -15.83 -21.15
CA GLY A 272 -7.61 -14.46 -20.68
C GLY A 272 -8.79 -14.31 -19.71
N LYS A 273 -9.42 -13.13 -19.73
CA LYS A 273 -10.48 -12.74 -18.79
C LYS A 273 -11.66 -13.70 -18.75
N ALA A 274 -12.08 -14.26 -19.89
CA ALA A 274 -13.22 -15.17 -19.96
C ALA A 274 -12.96 -16.49 -19.21
N SER A 275 -11.76 -17.06 -19.36
CA SER A 275 -11.37 -18.25 -18.59
C SER A 275 -11.19 -17.96 -17.10
N VAL A 276 -10.72 -16.76 -16.74
CA VAL A 276 -10.67 -16.34 -15.34
C VAL A 276 -12.07 -16.25 -14.74
N GLU A 277 -13.03 -15.63 -15.43
CA GLU A 277 -14.41 -15.53 -14.96
C GLU A 277 -15.03 -16.90 -14.67
N GLU A 278 -14.87 -17.86 -15.59
CA GLU A 278 -15.37 -19.22 -15.42
C GLU A 278 -14.82 -19.89 -14.15
N VAL A 279 -13.49 -19.84 -13.97
CA VAL A 279 -12.79 -20.43 -12.82
C VAL A 279 -13.17 -19.73 -11.52
N VAL A 280 -13.21 -18.40 -11.49
CA VAL A 280 -13.56 -17.63 -10.29
C VAL A 280 -15.00 -17.93 -9.87
N ARG A 281 -15.96 -17.97 -10.80
CA ARG A 281 -17.35 -18.30 -10.50
C ARG A 281 -17.56 -19.76 -10.08
N GLU A 282 -16.75 -20.70 -10.58
CA GLU A 282 -16.74 -22.07 -10.07
C GLU A 282 -16.25 -22.12 -8.62
N ARG A 283 -15.14 -21.43 -8.32
CA ARG A 283 -14.53 -21.38 -6.97
C ARG A 283 -15.41 -20.65 -5.96
N GLU A 284 -16.04 -19.56 -6.36
CA GLU A 284 -17.02 -18.81 -5.56
C GLU A 284 -18.19 -19.72 -5.13
N ARG A 285 -18.75 -20.50 -6.08
CA ARG A 285 -19.81 -21.48 -5.79
C ARG A 285 -19.35 -22.64 -4.89
N ALA A 286 -18.11 -23.06 -5.00
CA ALA A 286 -17.53 -24.09 -4.14
C ALA A 286 -17.28 -23.59 -2.71
N GLY A 287 -17.14 -22.27 -2.53
CA GLY A 287 -16.79 -21.62 -1.27
C GLY A 287 -15.31 -21.79 -0.90
N GLY A 288 -14.82 -20.87 -0.06
CA GLY A 288 -13.46 -20.96 0.48
C GLY A 288 -13.30 -22.02 1.57
N LYS A 289 -12.04 -22.33 1.90
CA LYS A 289 -11.66 -23.31 2.93
C LYS A 289 -11.01 -22.61 4.11
N GLY A 290 -11.76 -22.42 5.19
CA GLY A 290 -11.27 -21.71 6.37
C GLY A 290 -10.92 -20.26 6.05
N ASP A 291 -9.64 -19.90 6.13
CA ASP A 291 -9.13 -18.57 5.82
C ASP A 291 -8.44 -18.47 4.44
N ARG A 292 -8.72 -19.43 3.54
CA ARG A 292 -8.12 -19.52 2.21
C ARG A 292 -9.15 -19.72 1.11
N GLU A 293 -8.73 -19.44 -0.13
CA GLU A 293 -9.47 -19.71 -1.36
C GLU A 293 -10.88 -19.08 -1.44
N HIS A 294 -11.14 -17.94 -0.79
CA HIS A 294 -12.41 -17.22 -0.98
C HIS A 294 -12.31 -16.33 -2.22
N PHE A 295 -12.72 -16.87 -3.36
CA PHE A 295 -12.74 -16.18 -4.65
C PHE A 295 -14.09 -15.50 -4.87
N HIS A 296 -14.06 -14.28 -5.38
CA HIS A 296 -15.25 -13.49 -5.67
C HIS A 296 -15.14 -12.84 -7.05
N TRP A 297 -16.17 -12.97 -7.89
CA TRP A 297 -16.22 -12.26 -9.17
C TRP A 297 -16.99 -10.96 -9.02
N LEU A 298 -16.29 -9.82 -9.08
CA LEU A 298 -16.83 -8.52 -8.68
C LEU A 298 -17.41 -7.73 -9.86
N CYS A 299 -16.94 -8.00 -11.09
CA CYS A 299 -17.40 -7.30 -12.27
C CYS A 299 -18.92 -7.47 -12.47
N GLY A 300 -19.65 -6.37 -12.34
CA GLY A 300 -21.11 -6.32 -12.48
C GLY A 300 -21.90 -6.66 -11.20
N GLN A 301 -21.24 -6.79 -10.04
CA GLN A 301 -21.92 -6.89 -8.75
C GLN A 301 -22.24 -5.50 -8.18
N GLU A 302 -23.47 -5.31 -7.70
CA GLU A 302 -23.91 -4.04 -7.07
C GLU A 302 -23.75 -4.07 -5.55
N ASP A 303 -23.94 -5.24 -4.93
CA ASP A 303 -23.81 -5.42 -3.48
C ASP A 303 -22.54 -6.21 -3.15
N LEU A 304 -21.65 -5.57 -2.41
CA LEU A 304 -20.36 -6.10 -1.99
C LEU A 304 -20.28 -6.31 -0.47
N GLU A 305 -21.36 -6.15 0.30
CA GLU A 305 -21.31 -6.14 1.76
C GLU A 305 -20.78 -7.48 2.34
N GLU A 306 -21.34 -8.60 1.86
CA GLU A 306 -20.91 -9.93 2.30
C GLU A 306 -19.46 -10.21 1.89
N VAL A 307 -19.11 -9.89 0.64
CA VAL A 307 -17.74 -10.06 0.11
C VAL A 307 -16.73 -9.25 0.93
N LEU A 308 -17.05 -7.99 1.20
CA LEU A 308 -16.23 -7.09 1.98
C LEU A 308 -16.04 -7.62 3.41
N SER A 309 -17.08 -8.20 4.01
CA SER A 309 -16.99 -8.78 5.35
C SER A 309 -15.96 -9.93 5.41
N VAL A 310 -15.92 -10.78 4.38
CA VAL A 310 -14.95 -11.88 4.26
C VAL A 310 -13.54 -11.35 4.09
N HIS A 311 -13.37 -10.37 3.19
CA HIS A 311 -12.08 -9.73 2.95
C HIS A 311 -11.53 -9.03 4.20
N LYS A 312 -12.33 -8.22 4.90
CA LYS A 312 -11.93 -7.54 6.15
C LYS A 312 -11.58 -8.52 7.25
N ARG A 313 -12.33 -9.63 7.38
CA ARG A 313 -12.03 -10.69 8.35
C ARG A 313 -10.65 -11.32 8.10
N ILE A 314 -10.36 -11.72 6.87
CA ILE A 314 -9.07 -12.35 6.53
C ILE A 314 -7.93 -11.34 6.56
N ARG A 315 -8.16 -10.09 6.13
CA ARG A 315 -7.23 -8.96 6.33
C ARG A 315 -6.82 -8.85 7.80
N GLY A 316 -7.78 -8.96 8.73
CA GLY A 316 -7.53 -8.97 10.17
C GLY A 316 -6.65 -10.13 10.64
N VAL A 317 -6.82 -11.33 10.06
CA VAL A 317 -5.98 -12.51 10.37
C VAL A 317 -4.54 -12.31 9.89
N VAL A 318 -4.36 -11.82 8.67
CA VAL A 318 -3.05 -11.67 8.03
C VAL A 318 -2.27 -10.48 8.60
N ARG A 319 -2.91 -9.29 8.67
CA ARG A 319 -2.27 -8.01 9.03
C ARG A 319 -2.33 -7.68 10.53
N LYS A 320 -3.17 -8.37 11.33
CA LYS A 320 -3.35 -8.11 12.76
C LYS A 320 -3.67 -6.64 13.06
N GLN A 321 -2.83 -5.93 13.82
CA GLN A 321 -3.02 -4.52 14.16
C GLN A 321 -2.98 -3.62 12.92
N ALA A 322 -2.12 -3.94 11.95
CA ALA A 322 -2.01 -3.22 10.69
C ALA A 322 -3.25 -3.36 9.78
N ALA A 323 -4.22 -4.22 10.13
CA ALA A 323 -5.48 -4.34 9.40
C ALA A 323 -6.44 -3.15 9.64
N LYS A 324 -6.23 -2.40 10.74
CA LYS A 324 -7.08 -1.27 11.15
C LYS A 324 -6.63 0.08 10.57
N LEU A 325 -5.49 0.08 9.88
CA LEU A 325 -4.85 1.26 9.30
C LEU A 325 -5.16 1.28 7.80
N GLY A 326 -5.51 2.45 7.27
CA GLY A 326 -5.82 2.72 5.85
C GLY A 326 -6.59 1.61 5.12
#